data_AF-A0A920FH71-F1
#
_entry.id   AF-A0A920FH71-F1
#
_cell.length_a   1.000
_cell.length_b   1.000
_cell.length_c   1.000
_cell.angle_alpha   90.00
_cell.angle_beta   90.00
_cell.angle_gamma   90.00
#
_symmetry.space_group_name_H-M   'P 1'
#
loop_
_entity.id
_entity.type
_entity.pdbx_description
1 polymer ?
#
loop_
_entity_poly.entity_id
_entity_poly.type
_entity_poly.pdbx_seq_one_letter_code
_entity_poly.pdbx_strand_id
1 'polypeptide(L)' 'MMGAMPEMYNLVINTNHVLTSKIVDSKGKKQEKLAKQAVDLALLSHGLLKGEDLTDFVERSFELI' A
#
# COMPACT_ATOMS: atom_id res chain seq x y z
N MET A 1 -25.01 -10.64 16.14
CA MET A 1 -23.56 -10.56 15.92
C MET A 1 -23.29 -10.84 14.45
N MET A 2 -23.28 -9.81 13.62
CA MET A 2 -22.89 -9.94 12.22
C MET A 2 -21.36 -9.89 12.20
N GLY A 3 -20.72 -11.06 12.11
CA GLY A 3 -19.29 -11.14 11.88
C GLY A 3 -18.98 -10.43 10.56
N ALA A 4 -18.20 -9.36 10.62
CA ALA A 4 -17.68 -8.69 9.43
C ALA A 4 -16.95 -9.75 8.60
N MET A 5 -17.51 -10.11 7.44
CA MET A 5 -16.78 -10.94 6.49
C MET A 5 -15.49 -10.17 6.15
N PRO A 6 -14.30 -10.78 6.30
CA PRO A 6 -13.06 -10.09 5.97
C PRO A 6 -13.11 -9.69 4.50
N GLU A 7 -12.87 -8.42 4.21
CA GLU A 7 -12.82 -7.95 2.83
C GLU A 7 -11.62 -8.58 2.13
N MET A 8 -11.89 -9.33 1.06
CA MET A 8 -10.87 -9.94 0.22
C MET A 8 -10.65 -9.07 -1.01
N TYR A 9 -9.41 -8.65 -1.22
CA TYR A 9 -9.01 -7.84 -2.36
C TYR A 9 -8.18 -8.68 -3.33
N ASN A 10 -8.43 -8.51 -4.63
CA ASN A 10 -7.55 -9.05 -5.66
C ASN A 10 -6.43 -8.06 -5.93
N LEU A 11 -5.19 -8.46 -5.68
CA LEU A 11 -4.01 -7.62 -5.91
C LEU A 11 -3.36 -8.00 -7.25
N VAL A 12 -3.41 -7.07 -8.22
CA VAL A 12 -2.71 -7.22 -9.49
C VAL A 12 -1.43 -6.39 -9.46
N ILE A 13 -0.28 -7.04 -9.62
CA ILE A 13 1.03 -6.38 -9.60
C ILE A 13 1.56 -6.22 -11.02
N ASN A 14 1.94 -5.00 -11.38
CA ASN A 14 2.71 -4.75 -12.61
C ASN A 14 4.19 -5.02 -12.36
N THR A 15 4.68 -6.18 -12.80
CA THR A 15 6.09 -6.59 -12.65
C THR A 15 7.06 -5.75 -13.50
N ASN A 16 6.58 -5.08 -14.54
CA ASN A 16 7.40 -4.26 -15.44
C ASN A 16 7.61 -2.83 -14.91
N HIS A 17 7.03 -2.47 -13.76
CA HIS A 17 7.16 -1.13 -13.21
C HIS A 17 8.42 -0.99 -12.33
N VAL A 18 9.10 0.17 -12.45
CA VAL A 18 10.36 0.47 -11.73
C VAL A 18 10.19 0.38 -10.20
N LEU A 19 9.01 0.74 -9.68
CA LEU A 19 8.69 0.61 -8.25
C LEU A 19 8.77 -0.85 -7.77
N THR A 20 8.26 -1.79 -8.58
CA THR A 20 8.22 -3.21 -8.25
C THR A 20 9.64 -3.80 -8.25
N SER A 21 10.47 -3.40 -9.21
CA SER A 21 11.90 -3.75 -9.21
C SER A 21 12.61 -3.22 -7.96
N LYS A 22 12.38 -1.95 -7.59
CA LYS A 22 12.94 -1.35 -6.36
C LYS A 22 12.50 -2.08 -5.09
N ILE A 23 11.25 -2.54 -5.03
CA ILE A 23 10.74 -3.32 -3.89
C ILE A 23 11.49 -4.66 -3.80
N VAL A 24 11.65 -5.37 -4.93
CA VAL A 24 12.37 -6.64 -4.98
C VAL A 24 13.86 -6.50 -4.65
N ASP A 25 14.49 -5.41 -5.10
CA ASP A 25 15.91 -5.13 -4.84
C ASP A 25 16.18 -4.70 -3.38
N SER A 26 15.19 -4.10 -2.73
CA SER A 26 15.27 -3.70 -1.34
C SER A 26 15.10 -4.90 -0.39
N LYS A 27 15.78 -4.90 0.76
CA LYS A 27 15.69 -5.97 1.76
C LYS A 27 15.33 -5.44 3.15
N GLY A 28 14.69 -6.29 3.95
CA GLY A 28 14.35 -6.00 5.35
C GLY A 28 13.27 -4.93 5.50
N LYS A 29 13.36 -4.10 6.55
CA LYS A 29 12.32 -3.11 6.90
C LYS A 29 12.01 -2.11 5.79
N LYS A 30 12.97 -1.83 4.90
CA LYS A 30 12.77 -0.91 3.76
C LYS A 30 11.86 -1.51 2.70
N GLN A 31 11.97 -2.82 2.46
CA GLN A 31 11.11 -3.54 1.53
C GLN A 31 9.66 -3.55 1.99
N GLU A 32 9.44 -3.83 3.27
CA GLU A 32 8.11 -3.83 3.87
C GLU A 32 7.45 -2.44 3.80
N LYS A 33 8.21 -1.37 4.09
CA LYS A 33 7.72 0.01 3.96
C LYS A 33 7.32 0.34 2.52
N LEU A 34 8.17 0.03 1.54
CA LEU A 34 7.88 0.30 0.13
C LEU A 34 6.68 -0.51 -0.39
N ALA A 35 6.57 -1.79 0.03
CA ALA A 35 5.44 -2.64 -0.32
C ALA A 35 4.14 -2.10 0.28
N LYS A 36 4.14 -1.72 1.56
CA LYS A 36 2.96 -1.13 2.23
C LYS A 36 2.52 0.14 1.52
N GLN A 37 3.45 1.04 1.21
CA GLN A 37 3.15 2.27 0.49
C GLN A 37 2.57 2.03 -0.91
N ALA A 38 3.05 1.01 -1.63
CA ALA A 38 2.50 0.65 -2.93
C ALA A 38 1.05 0.12 -2.83
N VAL A 39 0.75 -0.65 -1.78
CA VAL A 39 -0.62 -1.12 -1.50
C VAL A 39 -1.54 0.02 -1.11
N ASP A 40 -1.11 0.89 -0.20
CA ASP A 40 -1.89 2.06 0.21
C ASP A 40 -2.20 2.99 -0.99
N LEU A 41 -1.23 3.18 -1.88
CA LEU A 41 -1.42 3.94 -3.12
C LEU A 41 -2.47 3.28 -4.03
N ALA A 42 -2.46 1.95 -4.16
CA ALA A 42 -3.47 1.24 -4.93
C ALA A 42 -4.87 1.39 -4.30
N LEU A 43 -4.98 1.25 -2.98
CA LEU A 43 -6.22 1.45 -2.24
C LEU A 43 -6.73 2.89 -2.39
N LEU A 44 -5.85 3.88 -2.34
CA LEU A 44 -6.19 5.28 -2.58
C LEU A 44 -6.70 5.48 -4.01
N SER A 45 -6.00 4.95 -5.01
CA SER A 45 -6.37 5.07 -6.42
C SER A 45 -7.73 4.44 -6.74
N HIS A 46 -8.12 3.40 -5.99
CA HIS A 46 -9.44 2.76 -6.11
C HIS A 46 -10.50 3.40 -5.20
N GLY A 47 -10.16 4.45 -4.45
CA GLY A 47 -11.06 5.12 -3.52
C GLY A 47 -11.46 4.23 -2.33
N LEU A 48 -10.66 3.20 -2.02
CA LEU A 48 -10.88 2.26 -0.92
C LEU A 48 -10.18 2.71 0.37
N LEU A 49 -9.13 3.54 0.26
CA LEU A 49 -8.43 4.11 1.41
C LEU A 49 -9.25 5.29 1.99
N LYS A 50 -9.73 5.15 3.23
CA LYS A 50 -10.62 6.14 3.88
C LYS A 50 -10.36 6.21 5.38
N GLY A 51 -10.80 7.31 5.99
CA GLY A 51 -10.73 7.49 7.44
C GLY A 51 -9.29 7.59 7.94
N GLU A 52 -8.99 6.89 9.02
CA GLU A 52 -7.67 6.89 9.68
C GLU A 52 -6.56 6.42 8.73
N ASP A 53 -6.78 5.35 7.96
CA ASP A 53 -5.79 4.82 7.01
C ASP A 53 -5.37 5.82 5.92
N LEU A 54 -6.28 6.71 5.52
CA LEU A 54 -5.99 7.78 4.56
C LEU A 54 -5.10 8.85 5.19
N THR A 55 -5.42 9.28 6.41
CA THR A 55 -4.62 10.26 7.15
C THR A 55 -3.21 9.75 7.38
N ASP A 56 -3.09 8.51 7.85
CA ASP A 56 -1.82 7.82 8.06
C ASP A 56 -0.98 7.74 6.77
N PHE A 57 -1.61 7.41 5.65
CA PHE A 57 -0.92 7.37 4.36
C PHE A 57 -0.40 8.74 3.93
N VAL A 58 -1.21 9.79 4.11
CA VAL A 58 -0.84 11.17 3.77
C VAL A 58 0.34 11.62 4.63
N GLU A 59 0.28 11.44 5.95
CA GLU A 59 1.37 11.79 6.86
C GLU A 59 2.68 11.06 6.50
N ARG A 60 2.62 9.75 6.29
CA ARG A 60 3.79 8.97 5.83
C ARG A 60 4.34 9.45 4.50
N SER A 61 3.48 9.86 3.57
CA SER A 61 3.89 10.36 2.27
C SER A 61 4.59 11.72 2.38
N PHE A 62 4.17 12.57 3.33
CA PHE A 62 4.84 13.83 3.63
C PHE A 62 6.21 13.63 4.30
N GLU A 63 6.37 12.66 5.19
CA GLU A 63 7.67 12.35 5.84
C GLU A 63 8.75 11.81 4.88
N LEU A 64 8.34 11.33 3.70
CA LEU A 64 9.22 10.74 2.70
C LEU A 64 9.72 11.72 1.64
N ILE A 65 9.19 12.96 1.63
CA ILE A 65 9.64 14.09 0.79
C ILE A 65 10.74 14.86 1.53
#